data_AF-A0A9E2JBZ0-F1
#
_entry.id   AF-A0A9E2JBZ0-F1
#
_cell.length_a   1.000
_cell.length_b   1.000
_cell.length_c   1.000
_cell.angle_alpha   90.00
_cell.angle_beta   90.00
_cell.angle_gamma   90.00
#
_symmetry.space_group_name_H-M   'P 1'
#
loop_
_entity.id
_entity.type
_entity.pdbx_description
1 polymer ?
#
loop_
_entity_poly.entity_id
_entity_poly.type
_entity_poly.pdbx_seq_one_letter_code
_entity_poly.pdbx_strand_id
1 'polypeptide(L)' 'MNLNPKEKLSEEEVAQGLRYVLKDGIASQAMMTLTGGAFLVSFALELGASNAFIGYLAALPPLLQFVQLFWPPE' A
#
# COMPACT_ATOMS: atom_id res chain seq x y z
N MET A 1 5.65 9.78 -25.11
CA MET A 1 6.39 8.57 -24.68
C MET A 1 6.36 7.57 -25.81
N ASN A 2 7.52 7.11 -26.29
CA ASN A 2 7.57 5.97 -27.22
C ASN A 2 7.49 4.70 -26.35
N LEU A 3 6.34 4.03 -26.37
CA LEU A 3 6.04 2.87 -25.51
C LEU A 3 6.38 1.52 -26.17
N ASN A 4 7.04 1.55 -27.33
CA ASN A 4 7.47 0.34 -27.99
C ASN A 4 8.60 -0.33 -27.17
N PRO A 5 8.52 -1.66 -26.95
CA PRO A 5 9.57 -2.41 -26.27
C PRO A 5 10.92 -2.22 -26.98
N LYS A 6 11.97 -1.94 -26.21
CA LYS A 6 13.35 -1.89 -26.71
C LYS A 6 14.08 -3.16 -26.32
N GLU A 7 14.86 -3.72 -27.22
CA GLU A 7 15.66 -4.93 -26.94
C GLU A 7 16.79 -4.68 -25.92
N LYS A 8 17.30 -3.44 -25.83
CA LYS A 8 18.32 -3.02 -24.87
C LYS A 8 17.97 -1.65 -24.30
N LEU A 9 18.12 -1.53 -22.98
CA LEU A 9 17.98 -0.28 -22.25
C LEU A 9 19.37 0.26 -21.93
N SER A 10 19.53 1.58 -21.98
CA SER A 10 20.72 2.21 -21.41
C SER A 10 20.66 2.20 -19.87
N GLU A 11 21.80 2.35 -19.20
CA GLU A 11 21.84 2.45 -17.73
C GLU A 11 20.97 3.61 -17.21
N GLU A 12 20.89 4.70 -17.97
CA GLU A 12 20.09 5.87 -17.61
C GLU A 12 18.59 5.61 -17.72
N GLU A 13 18.16 4.84 -18.73
CA GLU A 13 16.77 4.38 -18.87
C GLU A 13 16.39 3.40 -17.75
N VAL A 14 17.31 2.52 -17.36
CA VAL A 14 17.12 1.61 -16.21
C VAL A 14 16.97 2.41 -14.92
N ALA A 15 17.87 3.34 -14.65
CA ALA A 15 17.80 4.20 -13.46
C ALA A 15 16.51 5.02 -13.41
N GLN A 16 16.07 5.54 -14.55
CA GLN A 16 14.80 6.25 -14.67
C GLN A 16 13.60 5.32 -14.39
N GLY A 17 13.62 4.11 -14.96
CA GLY A 17 12.60 3.09 -14.73
C GLY A 17 12.47 2.71 -13.25
N LEU A 18 13.58 2.47 -12.55
CA LEU A 18 13.57 2.17 -11.12
C LEU A 18 12.95 3.31 -10.29
N ARG A 19 13.23 4.57 -10.64
CA ARG A 19 12.60 5.72 -9.96
C ARG A 19 11.09 5.75 -10.16
N TYR A 20 10.59 5.32 -11.32
CA TYR A 20 9.16 5.20 -11.56
C TYR A 20 8.54 4.07 -10.74
N VAL A 21 9.19 2.90 -10.68
CA VAL A 21 8.75 1.77 -9.84
C VAL A 21 8.67 2.17 -8.37
N LEU A 22 9.66 2.92 -7.86
CA LEU A 22 9.63 3.44 -6.49
C LEU A 22 8.44 4.37 -6.24
N LYS A 23 8.19 5.31 -7.16
CA LYS A 23 7.06 6.23 -7.06
C LYS A 23 5.72 5.49 -7.08
N ASP A 24 5.60 4.50 -7.95
CA ASP A 24 4.41 3.65 -8.05
C ASP A 24 4.19 2.84 -6.78
N GLY A 25 5.25 2.25 -6.23
CA GLY A 25 5.20 1.55 -4.94
C GLY A 25 4.76 2.45 -3.78
N ILE A 26 5.28 3.69 -3.72
CA ILE A 26 4.87 4.67 -2.70
C ILE A 26 3.41 5.08 -2.88
N ALA A 27 2.98 5.38 -4.11
CA ALA A 27 1.60 5.77 -4.39
C ALA A 27 0.61 4.64 -4.07
N SER A 28 0.96 3.40 -4.43
CA SER A 28 0.17 2.21 -4.13
C SER A 28 0.06 1.97 -2.63
N GLN A 29 1.17 2.09 -1.89
CA GLN A 29 1.15 1.95 -0.43
C GLN A 29 0.38 3.07 0.27
N ALA A 30 0.46 4.30 -0.23
CA ALA A 30 -0.35 5.41 0.28
C ALA A 30 -1.85 5.12 0.09
N MET A 31 -2.26 4.65 -1.09
CA MET A 31 -3.64 4.25 -1.34
C MET A 31 -4.10 3.11 -0.43
N MET A 32 -3.29 2.06 -0.26
CA MET A 32 -3.60 0.95 0.63
C MET A 32 -3.75 1.42 2.09
N THR A 33 -2.92 2.35 2.54
CA THR A 33 -2.99 2.91 3.89
C THR A 33 -4.25 3.76 4.08
N LEU A 34 -4.61 4.58 3.09
CA LEU A 34 -5.81 5.42 3.14
C LEU A 34 -7.08 4.57 3.13
N THR A 35 -7.16 3.57 2.26
CA THR A 35 -8.34 2.71 2.14
C THR A 35 -8.44 1.73 3.30
N GLY A 36 -7.33 1.17 3.78
CA GLY A 36 -7.32 0.25 4.92
C GLY A 36 -7.46 0.92 6.29
N GLY A 37 -7.17 2.21 6.39
CA GLY A 37 -7.19 2.97 7.64
C GLY A 37 -8.21 4.10 7.60
N ALA A 38 -7.75 5.29 7.20
CA ALA A 38 -8.48 6.55 7.38
C ALA A 38 -9.89 6.56 6.76
N PHE A 39 -10.07 5.95 5.58
CA PHE A 39 -11.36 5.88 4.92
C PHE A 39 -12.31 4.90 5.61
N LEU A 40 -11.85 3.70 5.98
CA LEU A 40 -12.70 2.74 6.69
C LEU A 40 -13.08 3.23 8.09
N VAL A 41 -12.20 3.94 8.78
CA VAL A 41 -12.51 4.56 10.07
C VAL A 41 -13.57 5.64 9.91
N SER A 42 -13.42 6.54 8.92
CA SER A 42 -14.41 7.57 8.62
C SER A 42 -15.76 6.98 8.22
N PHE A 43 -15.74 5.90 7.42
CA PHE A 43 -16.95 5.17 7.03
C PHE A 43 -17.64 4.51 8.23
N ALA A 44 -16.88 3.89 9.14
CA ALA A 44 -17.41 3.32 10.36
C ALA A 44 -18.05 4.40 11.26
N LEU A 45 -17.44 5.59 11.33
CA LEU A 45 -18.02 6.74 12.03
C LEU A 45 -19.37 7.17 11.44
N GLU A 46 -19.49 7.27 10.11
CA GLU A 46 -20.76 7.59 9.45
C GLU A 46 -21.86 6.54 9.71
N LEU A 47 -21.49 5.28 9.89
CA LEU A 47 -22.41 4.19 10.26
C LEU A 47 -22.79 4.17 11.76
N GLY A 48 -22.27 5.11 12.56
CA GLY A 48 -22.53 5.17 13.99
C GLY A 48 -21.75 4.14 14.82
N ALA A 49 -20.61 3.66 14.31
CA ALA A 49 -19.77 2.70 15.03
C ALA A 49 -19.20 3.31 16.32
N SER A 50 -19.05 2.47 17.34
CA SER A 50 -18.44 2.89 18.60
C SER A 50 -16.93 3.10 18.47
N ASN A 51 -16.36 3.93 19.35
CA ASN A 51 -14.91 4.17 19.41
C ASN A 51 -14.11 2.88 19.62
N ALA A 52 -14.68 1.89 20.32
CA ALA A 52 -14.06 0.58 20.50
C ALA A 52 -13.95 -0.18 19.16
N PHE A 53 -15.02 -0.16 18.36
CA PHE A 53 -15.04 -0.79 17.04
C PHE A 53 -14.03 -0.14 16.09
N ILE A 54 -13.96 1.20 16.08
CA ILE A 54 -12.97 1.95 15.31
C ILE A 54 -11.54 1.60 15.75
N GLY A 55 -11.31 1.48 17.05
CA GLY A 55 -10.02 1.06 17.60
C GLY A 55 -9.59 -0.32 17.11
N TYR A 56 -10.51 -1.30 17.07
CA TYR A 56 -10.22 -2.62 16.50
C TYR A 56 -9.91 -2.53 15.01
N LEU A 57 -10.71 -1.77 14.26
CA LEU A 57 -10.54 -1.65 12.81
C LEU A 57 -9.20 -0.99 12.45
N ALA A 58 -8.79 0.04 13.20
CA ALA A 58 -7.48 0.70 13.04
C ALA A 58 -6.30 -0.19 13.47
N ALA A 59 -6.51 -1.13 14.39
CA ALA A 59 -5.48 -2.06 14.86
C ALA A 59 -5.27 -3.26 13.91
N LEU A 60 -6.22 -3.56 13.01
CA LEU A 60 -6.12 -4.71 12.11
C LEU A 60 -4.85 -4.68 11.23
N PRO A 61 -4.50 -3.58 10.53
CA PRO A 61 -3.31 -3.57 9.68
C PRO A 61 -2.00 -3.89 10.42
N PRO A 62 -1.63 -3.23 11.55
CA PRO A 62 -0.41 -3.58 12.26
C PRO A 62 -0.45 -4.98 12.89
N LEU A 63 -1.62 -5.48 13.30
CA LEU A 63 -1.76 -6.85 13.79
C LEU A 63 -1.48 -7.89 12.69
N LEU A 64 -2.00 -7.68 11.48
CA LEU A 64 -1.71 -8.54 10.34
C LEU A 64 -0.23 -8.48 9.94
N GLN A 65 0.39 -7.30 10.02
CA GLN A 65 1.84 -7.13 9.81
C GLN A 65 2.66 -7.95 10.82
N PHE A 66 2.21 -7.99 12.08
CA PHE A 66 2.85 -8.79 13.12
C PHE A 66 2.72 -10.29 12.83
N VAL A 67 1.54 -10.75 12.42
CA VAL A 67 1.33 -12.16 12.01
C VAL A 67 2.25 -12.54 10.85
N GLN A 68 2.43 -11.62 9.88
CA GLN A 68 3.30 -11.84 8.72
C GLN A 68 4.76 -12.13 9.09
N LEU A 69 5.26 -11.57 10.20
CA LEU A 69 6.63 -11.83 10.66
C LEU A 69 6.87 -13.30 11.04
N PHE A 70 5.82 -13.98 11.51
CA PHE A 70 5.90 -15.38 11.96
C PHE A 70 5.37 -16.37 10.92
N TRP A 71 4.88 -15.88 9.78
CA TRP A 71 4.36 -16.74 8.71
C TRP A 71 5.52 -17.34 7.90
N PRO A 72 5.67 -18.68 7.84
CA PRO A 72 6.73 -19.30 7.05
C PRO A 72 6.48 -19.06 5.55
N PRO A 73 7.49 -18.61 4.78
CA PRO A 73 7.42 -18.66 3.33
C PRO A 73 7.44 -20.13 2.88
N GLU A 74 6.51 -20.51 2.02
CA GLU A 74 6.42 -21.84 1.41
C GLU A 74 7.52 -22.06 0.35
#